data_AF-A0A9X1BC01-F1
#
_entry.id   AF-A0A9X1BC01-F1
#
_cell.length_a   1.000
_cell.length_b   1.000
_cell.length_c   1.000
_cell.angle_alpha   90.00
_cell.angle_beta   90.00
_cell.angle_gamma   90.00
#
_symmetry.space_group_name_H-M   'P 1'
#
loop_
_entity.id
_entity.type
_entity.pdbx_description
1 polymer ?
#
loop_
_entity_poly.entity_id
_entity_poly.type
_entity_poly.pdbx_seq_one_letter_code
_entity_poly.pdbx_strand_id
1 'polypeptide(L)'
;VLLLDEVDALIGDTLLSLLRQLRAGYPQRPTAFPQTVILCGVRDLRDYRIHASSEREAITGGSAFNIKAESLRLGDFSAAETRTLLLEHTAETGQIFTPEALDRVWELTQGQPWLVNALAYRACFKLPAGRDRAQPITAALIDQAKEAMIVERVTHLDQLAHKLQEPRVRRVIE
;
A
#
# COMPACT_ATOMS: atom_id res chain seq x y z
N VAL A 1 5.52 -20.20 -5.44
CA VAL A 1 5.61 -19.09 -4.47
C VAL A 1 4.24 -18.94 -3.84
N LEU A 2 4.15 -18.71 -2.53
CA LEU A 2 2.90 -18.46 -1.80
C LEU A 2 2.91 -17.02 -1.26
N LEU A 3 1.85 -16.27 -1.49
CA LEU A 3 1.66 -14.93 -0.93
C LEU A 3 0.47 -14.99 0.02
N LEU A 4 0.67 -14.54 1.25
CA LEU A 4 -0.38 -14.37 2.25
C LEU A 4 -0.52 -12.89 2.53
N ASP A 5 -1.68 -12.33 2.25
CA ASP A 5 -2.00 -10.93 2.49
C ASP A 5 -2.69 -10.73 3.85
N GLU A 6 -2.60 -9.51 4.38
CA GLU A 6 -3.17 -9.13 5.68
C GLU A 6 -2.83 -10.11 6.82
N VAL A 7 -1.63 -10.70 6.80
CA VAL A 7 -1.18 -11.64 7.86
C VAL A 7 -1.16 -10.95 9.22
N ASP A 8 -1.03 -9.63 9.21
CA ASP A 8 -1.04 -8.76 10.37
C ASP A 8 -2.45 -8.62 11.01
N ALA A 9 -3.51 -9.11 10.35
CA ALA A 9 -4.83 -9.31 10.93
C ALA A 9 -4.89 -10.54 11.87
N LEU A 10 -3.95 -11.49 11.74
CA LEU A 10 -3.85 -12.62 12.65
C LEU A 10 -3.21 -12.18 13.97
N ILE A 11 -3.83 -12.56 15.08
CA ILE A 11 -3.39 -12.16 16.43
C ILE A 11 -3.24 -13.40 17.32
N GLY A 12 -2.29 -13.34 18.25
CA GLY A 12 -2.11 -14.34 19.30
C GLY A 12 -1.85 -15.74 18.74
N ASP A 13 -2.64 -16.70 19.21
CA ASP A 13 -2.45 -18.13 18.95
C ASP A 13 -2.62 -18.50 17.46
N THR A 14 -3.44 -17.76 16.71
CA THR A 14 -3.65 -18.00 15.27
C THR A 14 -2.40 -17.66 14.46
N LEU A 15 -1.78 -16.51 14.75
CA LEU A 15 -0.52 -16.11 14.12
C LEU A 15 0.59 -17.10 14.48
N LEU A 16 0.66 -17.51 15.75
CA LEU A 16 1.66 -18.48 16.21
C LEU A 16 1.49 -19.85 15.53
N SER A 17 0.25 -20.32 15.36
CA SER A 17 -0.07 -21.55 14.63
C SER A 17 0.41 -21.48 13.18
N LEU A 18 0.12 -20.37 12.49
CA LEU A 18 0.59 -20.15 11.11
C LEU A 18 2.13 -20.22 11.02
N LEU A 19 2.83 -19.47 11.86
CA LEU A 19 4.30 -19.43 11.85
C LEU A 19 4.92 -20.81 12.13
N ARG A 20 4.35 -21.59 13.05
CA ARG A 20 4.81 -22.96 13.33
C ARG A 20 4.64 -23.88 12.13
N GLN A 21 3.54 -23.78 11.39
CA GLN A 21 3.32 -24.55 10.18
C GLN A 21 4.31 -24.17 9.07
N LEU A 22 4.57 -22.87 8.88
CA LEU A 22 5.58 -22.40 7.92
C LEU A 22 6.98 -22.96 8.24
N ARG A 23 7.34 -23.02 9.52
CA ARG A 23 8.61 -23.60 9.96
C ARG A 23 8.67 -25.11 9.71
N ALA A 24 7.61 -25.83 10.04
CA ALA A 24 7.54 -27.28 9.87
C ALA A 24 7.63 -27.70 8.40
N GLY A 25 7.08 -26.88 7.49
CA GLY A 25 7.15 -27.10 6.05
C GLY A 25 8.49 -26.73 5.39
N TYR A 26 9.32 -25.88 6.04
CA TYR A 26 10.57 -25.38 5.47
C TYR A 26 11.51 -26.47 4.88
N PRO A 27 11.74 -27.62 5.54
CA PRO A 27 12.61 -28.68 5.02
C PRO A 27 12.02 -29.45 3.83
N GLN A 28 10.71 -29.32 3.59
CA GLN A 28 9.98 -30.06 2.56
C GLN A 28 9.91 -29.31 1.22
N ARG A 29 10.57 -28.15 1.14
CA ARG A 29 10.63 -27.32 -0.08
C ARG A 29 11.59 -27.92 -1.11
N PRO A 30 11.30 -27.78 -2.43
CA PRO A 30 10.05 -27.26 -3.01
C PRO A 30 8.95 -28.31 -3.20
N THR A 31 9.25 -29.60 -3.03
CA THR A 31 8.40 -30.69 -3.53
C THR A 31 7.07 -30.82 -2.81
N ALA A 32 7.06 -30.64 -1.48
CA ALA A 32 5.86 -30.76 -0.64
C ALA A 32 5.55 -29.49 0.16
N PHE A 33 6.30 -28.41 -0.06
CA PHE A 33 6.06 -27.10 0.55
C PHE A 33 6.52 -25.95 -0.36
N PRO A 34 5.88 -24.76 -0.31
CA PRO A 34 6.23 -23.66 -1.21
C PRO A 34 7.70 -23.24 -1.12
N GLN A 35 8.38 -23.12 -2.27
CA GLN A 35 9.76 -22.65 -2.36
C GLN A 35 10.00 -21.32 -1.61
N THR A 36 9.09 -20.37 -1.80
CA THR A 36 9.11 -19.04 -1.19
C THR A 36 7.73 -18.70 -0.68
N VAL A 37 7.68 -18.10 0.51
CA VAL A 37 6.47 -17.56 1.14
C VAL A 37 6.68 -16.08 1.41
N ILE A 38 5.73 -15.24 1.01
CA ILE A 38 5.71 -13.80 1.28
C ILE A 38 4.54 -13.53 2.21
N LEU A 39 4.80 -12.83 3.31
CA LEU A 39 3.81 -12.44 4.30
C LEU A 39 3.65 -10.92 4.20
N CYS A 40 2.50 -10.46 3.71
CA CYS A 40 2.17 -9.05 3.56
C CYS A 40 1.29 -8.57 4.72
N GLY A 41 1.42 -7.29 5.05
CA GLY A 41 0.64 -6.64 6.09
C GLY A 41 1.16 -5.23 6.37
N VAL A 42 0.40 -4.44 7.12
CA VAL A 42 0.79 -3.04 7.43
C VAL A 42 1.80 -2.93 8.58
N ARG A 43 2.05 -4.02 9.29
CA ARG A 43 3.00 -4.11 10.40
C ARG A 43 4.01 -5.23 10.17
N ASP A 44 5.25 -5.01 10.59
CA ASP A 44 6.24 -6.08 10.57
C ASP A 44 5.88 -7.12 11.64
N LEU A 45 5.98 -8.40 11.30
CA LEU A 45 5.82 -9.51 12.24
C LEU A 45 6.72 -9.40 13.48
N ARG A 46 7.86 -8.69 13.40
CA ARG A 46 8.74 -8.42 14.55
C ARG A 46 8.12 -7.47 15.58
N ASP A 47 7.21 -6.60 15.14
CA ASP A 47 6.53 -5.63 16.00
C ASP A 47 5.37 -6.29 16.77
N TYR A 48 5.03 -7.55 16.45
CA TYR A 48 4.04 -8.32 17.19
C TYR A 48 4.61 -8.73 18.54
N ARG A 49 4.21 -8.00 19.59
CA ARG A 49 4.24 -8.51 20.96
C ARG A 49 3.17 -9.60 21.07
N ILE A 50 3.54 -10.85 20.76
CA ILE A 50 2.63 -11.99 20.93
C ILE A 50 2.47 -12.20 22.44
N HIS A 51 1.31 -11.81 22.96
CA HIS A 51 0.81 -12.26 24.26
C HIS A 51 0.05 -13.57 24.00
N ALA A 52 0.70 -14.71 24.22
CA ALA A 52 0.00 -15.98 24.21
C ALA A 52 -0.89 -16.04 25.46
N SER A 53 -2.15 -16.43 25.30
CA SER A 53 -3.11 -16.53 26.40
C SER A 53 -2.70 -17.55 27.48
N SER A 54 -1.79 -18.47 27.11
CA SER A 54 -1.27 -19.56 27.95
C SER A 54 0.09 -19.29 28.62
N GLU A 55 0.84 -18.24 28.24
CA GLU A 55 2.19 -17.98 28.74
C GLU A 55 2.28 -16.60 29.40
N ARG A 56 2.66 -16.55 30.69
CA ARG A 56 2.78 -15.29 31.47
C ARG A 56 3.94 -14.40 31.01
N GLU A 57 4.87 -14.94 30.24
CA GLU A 57 5.96 -14.17 29.64
C GLU A 57 5.60 -13.82 28.19
N ALA A 58 5.83 -12.56 27.81
CA ALA A 58 5.83 -12.20 26.41
C ALA A 58 6.84 -13.11 25.71
N ILE A 59 6.43 -13.83 24.66
CA ILE A 59 7.35 -14.65 23.86
C ILE A 59 8.36 -13.70 23.23
N THR A 60 9.49 -13.53 23.90
CA THR A 60 10.63 -12.73 23.44
C THR A 60 11.35 -13.54 22.36
N GLY A 61 10.83 -13.45 21.14
CA GLY A 61 11.64 -13.31 19.92
C GLY A 61 12.49 -14.48 19.40
N GLY A 62 12.65 -15.63 20.06
CA GLY A 62 13.70 -16.58 19.65
C GLY A 62 13.41 -17.50 18.47
N SER A 63 12.31 -18.27 18.52
CA SER A 63 12.26 -19.55 17.78
C SER A 63 11.20 -19.63 16.68
N ALA A 64 10.05 -18.95 16.83
CA ALA A 64 8.99 -18.94 15.81
C ALA A 64 9.27 -17.95 14.66
N PHE A 65 10.14 -16.96 14.89
CA PHE A 65 10.42 -15.88 13.94
C PHE A 65 11.66 -16.11 13.06
N ASN A 66 12.42 -17.17 13.32
CA ASN A 66 13.62 -17.53 12.55
C ASN A 66 13.28 -18.26 11.23
N ILE A 67 12.24 -17.76 10.53
CA ILE A 67 11.77 -18.22 9.22
C ILE A 67 11.94 -17.09 8.18
N LYS A 68 12.25 -15.87 8.64
CA LYS A 68 12.28 -14.66 7.82
C LYS A 68 13.67 -14.47 7.20
N ALA A 69 13.73 -14.48 5.87
CA ALA A 69 14.94 -14.16 5.12
C ALA A 69 15.18 -12.64 5.04
N GLU A 70 14.13 -11.85 4.81
CA GLU A 70 14.22 -10.40 4.63
C GLU A 70 12.94 -9.69 5.10
N SER A 71 13.04 -8.42 5.49
CA SER A 71 11.89 -7.53 5.67
C SER A 71 11.94 -6.43 4.62
N LEU A 72 11.04 -6.49 3.65
CA LEU A 72 10.90 -5.46 2.63
C LEU A 72 9.81 -4.49 3.07
N ARG A 73 10.11 -3.20 2.98
CA ARG A 73 9.12 -2.14 3.14
C ARG A 73 8.90 -1.49 1.80
N LEU A 74 7.64 -1.42 1.37
CA LEU A 74 7.24 -0.59 0.24
C LEU A 74 6.99 0.81 0.78
N GLY A 75 7.80 1.76 0.32
CA GLY A 75 7.64 3.17 0.64
C GLY A 75 6.70 3.88 -0.33
N ASP A 76 6.56 5.18 -0.13
CA ASP A 76 5.94 6.05 -1.12
C ASP A 76 6.82 6.15 -2.37
N PHE A 77 6.19 6.46 -3.50
CA PHE A 77 6.91 6.72 -4.73
C PHE A 77 7.76 7.99 -4.60
N SER A 78 8.93 8.00 -5.22
CA SER A 78 9.63 9.23 -5.54
C SER A 78 8.91 10.02 -6.62
N ALA A 79 9.28 11.30 -6.80
CA ALA A 79 8.77 12.11 -7.91
C ALA A 79 9.07 11.48 -9.28
N ALA A 80 10.25 10.86 -9.42
CA ALA A 80 10.66 10.17 -10.63
C ALA A 80 9.84 8.90 -10.89
N GLU A 81 9.57 8.10 -9.85
CA GLU A 81 8.72 6.90 -9.97
C GLU A 81 7.27 7.27 -10.25
N THR A 82 6.75 8.32 -9.61
CA THR A 82 5.40 8.85 -9.87
C THR A 82 5.27 9.28 -11.34
N ARG A 83 6.24 10.06 -11.84
CA ARG A 83 6.29 10.47 -13.25
C ARG A 83 6.36 9.26 -14.18
N THR A 84 7.25 8.29 -13.88
CA THR A 84 7.39 7.06 -14.67
C THR A 84 6.08 6.30 -14.76
N LEU A 85 5.44 6.05 -13.61
CA LEU A 85 4.16 5.36 -13.51
C LEU A 85 3.06 6.02 -14.37
N LEU A 86 2.94 7.34 -14.32
CA LEU A 86 1.93 8.07 -15.10
C LEU A 86 2.25 8.06 -16.61
N LEU A 87 3.54 8.05 -16.98
CA LEU A 87 3.95 8.00 -18.38
C LEU A 87 3.76 6.61 -19.01
N GLU A 88 3.68 5.53 -18.22
CA GLU A 88 3.27 4.22 -18.75
C GLU A 88 1.88 4.30 -19.40
N HIS A 89 0.94 5.05 -18.83
CA HIS A 89 -0.37 5.28 -19.46
C HIS A 89 -0.23 5.99 -20.82
N THR A 90 0.66 6.97 -20.93
CA THR A 90 0.93 7.65 -22.20
C THR A 90 1.52 6.69 -23.22
N ALA A 91 2.48 5.86 -22.81
CA ALA A 91 3.11 4.87 -23.67
C ALA A 91 2.11 3.80 -24.16
N GLU A 92 1.24 3.31 -23.28
CA GLU A 92 0.29 2.24 -23.61
C GLU A 92 -0.93 2.73 -24.41
N THR A 93 -1.41 3.94 -24.14
CA THR A 93 -2.70 4.42 -24.69
C THR A 93 -2.56 5.50 -25.76
N GLY A 94 -1.39 6.13 -25.86
CA GLY A 94 -1.17 7.33 -26.68
C GLY A 94 -1.76 8.61 -26.09
N GLN A 95 -2.50 8.53 -24.98
CA GLN A 95 -3.08 9.70 -24.33
C GLN A 95 -2.02 10.42 -23.49
N ILE A 96 -1.67 11.63 -23.92
CA ILE A 96 -0.57 12.39 -23.32
C ILE A 96 -0.99 12.96 -21.97
N PHE A 97 -0.16 12.75 -20.94
CA PHE A 97 -0.14 13.61 -19.75
C PHE A 97 0.69 14.87 -20.02
N THR A 98 0.14 16.06 -19.75
CA THR A 98 0.93 17.28 -19.84
C THR A 98 1.97 17.34 -18.71
N PRO A 99 3.11 18.04 -18.89
CA PRO A 99 4.09 18.22 -17.82
C PRO A 99 3.48 18.77 -16.53
N GLU A 100 2.58 19.75 -16.66
CA GLU A 100 1.91 20.38 -15.52
C GLU A 100 0.96 19.40 -14.81
N ALA A 101 0.36 18.46 -15.53
CA ALA A 101 -0.46 17.41 -14.92
C ALA A 101 0.38 16.47 -14.06
N LEU A 102 1.57 16.07 -14.54
CA LEU A 102 2.50 15.23 -13.80
C LEU A 102 2.98 15.93 -12.51
N ASP A 103 3.36 17.20 -12.64
CA ASP A 103 3.80 18.01 -11.50
C ASP A 103 2.67 18.21 -10.49
N ARG A 104 1.43 18.41 -10.98
CA ARG A 104 0.26 18.57 -10.12
C ARG A 104 -0.10 17.28 -9.36
N VAL A 105 0.01 16.11 -10.00
CA VAL A 105 -0.17 14.83 -9.30
C VAL A 105 0.89 14.68 -8.20
N TRP A 106 2.15 15.01 -8.47
CA TRP A 106 3.18 14.97 -7.44
C TRP A 106 2.87 15.91 -6.27
N GLU A 107 2.54 17.18 -6.56
CA GLU A 107 2.23 18.19 -5.54
C GLU A 107 1.12 17.71 -4.58
N LEU A 108 0.03 17.16 -5.13
CA LEU A 108 -1.14 16.74 -4.38
C LEU A 108 -0.94 15.46 -3.56
N THR A 109 -0.01 14.59 -3.97
CA THR A 109 0.09 13.22 -3.44
C THR A 109 1.37 12.94 -2.69
N GLN A 110 2.44 13.70 -2.98
CA GLN A 110 3.80 13.48 -2.48
C GLN A 110 4.25 12.01 -2.60
N GLY A 111 3.79 11.33 -3.66
CA GLY A 111 4.17 9.94 -3.94
C GLY A 111 3.37 8.87 -3.21
N GLN A 112 2.40 9.26 -2.36
CA GLN A 112 1.59 8.29 -1.63
C GLN A 112 0.87 7.34 -2.63
N PRO A 113 1.15 6.02 -2.61
CA PRO A 113 0.80 5.14 -3.72
C PRO A 113 -0.69 5.08 -4.03
N TRP A 114 -1.52 5.09 -2.98
CA TRP A 114 -2.97 5.05 -3.15
C TRP A 114 -3.49 6.34 -3.79
N LEU A 115 -3.05 7.51 -3.33
CA LEU A 115 -3.45 8.82 -3.85
C LEU A 115 -3.01 9.00 -5.30
N VAL A 116 -1.77 8.65 -5.64
CA VAL A 116 -1.26 8.70 -7.02
C VAL A 116 -2.16 7.87 -7.94
N ASN A 117 -2.39 6.61 -7.59
CA ASN A 117 -3.19 5.69 -8.40
C ASN A 117 -4.66 6.11 -8.46
N ALA A 118 -5.26 6.51 -7.34
CA ALA A 118 -6.67 6.92 -7.29
C ALA A 118 -6.91 8.18 -8.13
N LEU A 119 -6.02 9.16 -8.05
CA LEU A 119 -6.12 10.41 -8.80
C LEU A 119 -5.97 10.18 -10.30
N ALA A 120 -4.95 9.42 -10.70
CA ALA A 120 -4.73 9.05 -12.09
C ALA A 120 -5.89 8.21 -12.66
N TYR A 121 -6.35 7.22 -11.88
CA TYR A 121 -7.47 6.36 -12.28
C TYR A 121 -8.76 7.18 -12.49
N ARG A 122 -9.04 8.11 -11.58
CA ARG A 122 -10.19 9.00 -11.69
C ARG A 122 -10.09 9.89 -12.93
N ALA A 123 -8.94 10.52 -13.13
CA ALA A 123 -8.69 11.42 -14.26
C ALA A 123 -8.85 10.68 -15.60
N CYS A 124 -8.22 9.51 -15.76
CA CYS A 124 -8.19 8.79 -17.04
C CYS A 124 -9.44 7.96 -17.33
N PHE A 125 -10.06 7.36 -16.31
CA PHE A 125 -11.12 6.35 -16.53
C PHE A 125 -12.49 6.73 -16.00
N LYS A 126 -12.60 7.68 -15.05
CA LYS A 126 -13.89 8.06 -14.45
C LYS A 126 -14.45 9.35 -15.01
N LEU A 127 -13.62 10.39 -15.15
CA LEU A 127 -14.07 11.67 -15.70
C LEU A 127 -14.34 11.54 -17.21
N PRO A 128 -15.50 12.00 -17.72
CA PRO A 128 -15.82 11.90 -19.14
C PRO A 128 -14.74 12.50 -20.06
N ALA A 129 -14.17 13.64 -19.68
CA ALA A 129 -13.12 14.32 -20.45
C ALA A 129 -11.83 13.51 -20.58
N GLY A 130 -11.45 12.73 -19.55
CA GLY A 130 -10.25 11.91 -19.60
C GLY A 130 -10.44 10.56 -20.29
N ARG A 131 -11.69 10.13 -20.55
CA ARG A 131 -11.95 8.91 -21.32
C ARG A 131 -11.68 9.10 -22.82
N ASP A 132 -11.73 10.33 -23.31
CA ASP A 132 -11.32 10.64 -24.68
C ASP A 132 -9.80 10.70 -24.77
N ARG A 133 -9.21 9.63 -25.33
CA ARG A 133 -7.76 9.47 -25.47
C ARG A 133 -7.12 10.44 -26.46
N ALA A 134 -7.92 11.09 -27.32
CA ALA A 134 -7.42 12.15 -28.20
C ALA A 134 -7.13 13.45 -27.44
N GLN A 135 -7.72 13.62 -26.25
CA GLN A 135 -7.49 14.79 -25.40
C GLN A 135 -6.42 14.47 -24.34
N PRO A 136 -5.47 15.39 -24.11
CA PRO A 136 -4.45 15.20 -23.10
C PRO A 136 -5.03 15.27 -21.69
N ILE A 137 -4.40 14.56 -20.75
CA ILE A 137 -4.66 14.72 -19.32
C ILE A 137 -3.92 15.97 -18.85
N THR A 138 -4.68 17.01 -18.50
CA THR A 138 -4.17 18.33 -18.08
C THR A 138 -4.23 18.50 -16.56
N ALA A 139 -3.48 19.47 -16.03
CA ALA A 139 -3.54 19.83 -14.60
C ALA A 139 -4.98 20.17 -14.14
N ALA A 140 -5.75 20.86 -14.98
CA ALA A 140 -7.16 21.16 -14.70
C ALA A 140 -8.02 19.89 -14.56
N LEU A 141 -7.77 18.85 -15.37
CA LEU A 141 -8.47 17.58 -15.25
C LEU A 141 -8.05 16.82 -13.98
N ILE A 142 -6.79 16.93 -13.57
CA ILE A 142 -6.30 16.41 -12.28
C ILE A 142 -6.99 17.12 -11.11
N ASP A 143 -7.12 18.44 -11.14
CA ASP A 143 -7.84 19.17 -10.10
C ASP A 143 -9.33 18.77 -10.05
N GLN A 144 -9.98 18.59 -11.20
CA GLN A 144 -11.35 18.05 -11.23
C GLN A 144 -11.44 16.65 -10.63
N ALA A 145 -10.46 15.80 -10.88
CA ALA A 145 -10.41 14.45 -10.31
C ALA A 145 -10.26 14.49 -8.79
N LYS A 146 -9.40 15.37 -8.28
CA LYS A 146 -9.22 15.64 -6.85
C LYS A 146 -10.52 16.12 -6.21
N GLU A 147 -11.19 17.13 -6.77
CA GLU A 147 -12.48 17.63 -6.23
C GLU A 147 -13.55 16.53 -6.21
N ALA A 148 -13.64 15.73 -7.26
CA ALA A 148 -14.57 14.61 -7.31
C ALA A 148 -14.31 13.57 -6.20
N MET A 149 -13.05 13.26 -5.92
CA MET A 149 -12.67 12.34 -4.84
C MET A 149 -13.05 12.88 -3.45
N ILE A 150 -12.94 14.18 -3.23
CA ILE A 150 -13.34 14.84 -1.98
C ILE A 150 -14.86 14.76 -1.80
N VAL A 151 -15.63 15.09 -2.85
CA VAL A 151 -17.10 15.08 -2.79
C VAL A 151 -17.65 13.66 -2.59
N GLU A 152 -17.06 12.66 -3.24
CA GLU A 152 -17.51 11.27 -3.16
C GLU A 152 -17.15 10.59 -1.82
N ARG A 153 -16.43 11.27 -0.92
CA ARG A 153 -15.99 10.73 0.38
C ARG A 153 -15.40 9.34 0.24
N VAL A 154 -14.39 9.22 -0.63
CA VAL A 154 -13.71 7.94 -0.80
C VAL A 154 -13.22 7.47 0.56
N THR A 155 -13.59 6.25 0.97
CA THR A 155 -13.44 5.74 2.35
C THR A 155 -12.03 5.92 2.93
N HIS A 156 -11.00 5.83 2.10
CA HIS A 156 -9.62 6.12 2.50
C HIS A 156 -9.37 7.58 2.90
N LEU A 157 -9.97 8.55 2.22
CA LEU A 157 -9.88 9.97 2.59
C LEU A 157 -10.61 10.24 3.91
N ASP A 158 -11.75 9.59 4.15
CA ASP A 158 -12.47 9.69 5.42
C ASP A 158 -11.65 9.09 6.58
N GLN A 159 -11.00 7.95 6.35
CA GLN A 159 -10.09 7.35 7.34
C GLN A 159 -8.90 8.27 7.65
N LEU A 160 -8.29 8.89 6.64
CA LEU A 160 -7.21 9.86 6.81
C LEU A 160 -7.70 11.10 7.57
N ALA A 161 -8.87 11.65 7.20
CA ALA A 161 -9.47 12.80 7.87
C ALA A 161 -9.77 12.51 9.35
N HIS A 162 -10.26 11.30 9.67
CA HIS A 162 -10.45 10.88 11.04
C HIS A 162 -9.12 10.79 11.81
N LYS A 163 -8.04 10.31 11.17
CA LYS A 163 -6.70 10.26 11.78
C LYS A 163 -6.11 11.64 12.07
N LEU A 164 -6.43 12.65 11.25
CA LEU A 164 -6.01 14.04 11.49
C LEU A 164 -6.61 14.64 12.76
N GLN A 165 -7.74 14.12 13.26
CA GLN A 165 -8.35 14.57 14.52
C GLN A 165 -7.59 14.04 15.75
N GLU A 166 -6.70 13.06 15.59
CA GLU A 166 -5.93 12.53 16.71
C GLU A 166 -4.91 13.56 17.22
N PRO A 167 -4.89 13.90 18.52
CA PRO A 167 -4.03 14.96 19.07
C PRO A 167 -2.54 14.77 18.77
N ARG A 168 -2.09 13.52 18.65
CA ARG A 168 -0.69 13.20 18.31
C ARG A 168 -0.33 13.53 16.87
N VAL A 169 -1.27 13.39 15.94
CA VAL A 169 -1.06 13.68 14.51
C VAL A 169 -1.15 15.18 14.29
N ARG A 170 -2.12 15.83 14.92
CA ARG A 170 -2.33 17.29 14.84
C ARG A 170 -1.08 18.10 15.25
N ARG A 171 -0.38 17.69 16.30
CA ARG A 171 0.86 18.34 16.78
C ARG A 171 2.06 18.25 15.83
N VAL A 172 2.00 17.39 14.80
CA VAL A 172 3.07 17.25 13.80
C VAL A 172 2.80 18.12 12.57
N ILE A 173 1.55 18.53 12.38
CA ILE A 173 1.10 19.32 11.22
C ILE A 173 1.06 20.82 11.55
N GLU A 174 0.77 21.17 12.81
CA GLU A 174 0.86 22.54 13.38
C GLU A 174 2.31 22.90 13.77
#